data_AF-A0A3B9YS86-F1
#
_entry.id   AF-A0A3B9YS86-F1
#
_cell.length_a   1.000
_cell.length_b   1.000
_cell.length_c   1.000
_cell.angle_alpha   90.00
_cell.angle_beta   90.00
_cell.angle_gamma   90.00
#
_symmetry.space_group_name_H-M   'P 1'
#
loop_
_entity.id
_entity.type
_entity.pdbx_description
1 polymer ?
#
loop_
_entity_poly.entity_id
_entity_poly.type
_entity_poly.pdbx_seq_one_letter_code
_entity_poly.pdbx_strand_id
1 'polypeptide(L)'
;MAATLASEQILGDGVMMVRLAIVLVWVAVSAGLARADGDWRTVSPENLILIDTAYGRVTFELAPAFAPEHAARMRALVRAKFYDGQSFYRV
;
A
#
# COMPACT_ATOMS: atom_id res chain seq x y z
N MET A 1 63.22 4.59 10.86
CA MET A 1 61.94 4.04 11.37
C MET A 1 60.74 4.88 10.90
N ALA A 2 60.71 5.33 9.63
CA ALA A 2 59.64 6.19 9.08
C ALA A 2 59.19 5.81 7.66
N ALA A 3 59.77 4.76 7.05
CA ALA A 3 59.44 4.32 5.69
C ALA A 3 58.47 3.12 5.63
N THR A 4 58.09 2.55 6.78
CA THR A 4 57.20 1.37 6.86
C THR A 4 55.72 1.74 7.05
N LEU A 5 55.40 2.99 7.40
CA LEU A 5 54.02 3.43 7.69
C LEU A 5 53.24 3.94 6.45
N ALA A 6 53.92 4.22 5.33
CA ALA A 6 53.28 4.72 4.11
C ALA A 6 52.78 3.60 3.17
N SER A 7 53.33 2.39 3.29
CA SER A 7 52.92 1.25 2.43
C SER A 7 51.60 0.61 2.87
N GLU A 8 51.21 0.75 4.14
CA GLU A 8 49.92 0.23 4.64
C GLU A 8 48.75 1.20 4.46
N GLN A 9 49.02 2.51 4.36
CA GLN A 9 47.99 3.54 4.14
C GLN A 9 47.42 3.51 2.71
N ILE A 10 48.28 3.26 1.70
CA ILE A 10 47.86 3.16 0.29
C ILE A 10 46.98 1.92 0.04
N LEU A 11 47.16 0.85 0.83
CA LEU A 11 46.29 -0.34 0.78
C LEU A 11 44.91 -0.07 1.40
N GLY A 12 44.80 0.89 2.33
CA GLY A 12 43.55 1.28 3.00
C GLY A 12 42.70 2.26 2.18
N ASP A 13 43.31 3.21 1.48
CA ASP A 13 42.61 4.28 0.75
C ASP A 13 41.83 3.74 -0.46
N GLY A 14 42.40 2.79 -1.21
CA GLY A 14 41.72 2.13 -2.33
C GLY A 14 40.56 1.24 -1.89
N VAL A 15 40.74 0.49 -0.79
CA VAL A 15 39.70 -0.39 -0.23
C VAL A 15 38.57 0.43 0.41
N MET A 16 38.88 1.57 1.04
CA MET A 16 37.90 2.52 1.56
C MET A 16 37.08 3.17 0.44
N MET A 17 37.71 3.55 -0.68
CA MET A 17 36.98 4.06 -1.84
C MET A 17 36.07 3.01 -2.47
N VAL A 18 36.51 1.75 -2.59
CA VAL A 18 35.69 0.65 -3.11
C VAL A 18 34.52 0.36 -2.17
N ARG A 19 34.74 0.37 -0.85
CA ARG A 19 33.66 0.23 0.15
C ARG A 19 32.66 1.38 0.08
N LEU A 20 33.15 2.62 -0.04
CA LEU A 20 32.31 3.80 -0.17
C LEU A 20 31.49 3.74 -1.46
N ALA A 21 32.12 3.37 -2.58
CA ALA A 21 31.43 3.16 -3.85
C ALA A 21 30.37 2.06 -3.77
N ILE A 22 30.66 0.94 -3.11
CA ILE A 22 29.69 -0.15 -2.89
C ILE A 22 28.52 0.32 -2.01
N VAL A 23 28.79 1.04 -0.92
CA VAL A 23 27.72 1.62 -0.07
C VAL A 23 26.87 2.61 -0.85
N LEU A 24 27.48 3.48 -1.66
CA LEU A 24 26.76 4.43 -2.50
C LEU A 24 25.92 3.74 -3.57
N VAL A 25 26.42 2.65 -4.17
CA VAL A 25 25.65 1.81 -5.10
C VAL A 25 24.49 1.13 -4.38
N TRP A 26 24.70 0.58 -3.17
CA TRP A 26 23.62 -0.01 -2.37
C TRP A 26 22.53 1.00 -1.97
N VAL A 27 22.90 2.22 -1.62
CA VAL A 27 21.95 3.31 -1.31
C VAL A 27 21.20 3.78 -2.56
N ALA A 28 21.86 3.84 -3.72
CA ALA A 28 21.20 4.19 -4.98
C ALA A 28 20.22 3.10 -5.45
N VAL A 29 20.57 1.82 -5.27
CA VAL A 29 19.70 0.68 -5.64
C VAL A 29 18.45 0.62 -4.76
N SER A 30 18.54 0.93 -3.46
CA SER A 30 17.37 0.88 -2.56
C SER A 30 16.34 1.98 -2.85
N ALA A 31 16.78 3.15 -3.34
CA ALA A 31 15.88 4.24 -3.71
C ALA A 31 15.02 3.92 -4.96
N GLY A 32 15.50 3.05 -5.86
CA GLY A 32 14.79 2.64 -7.08
C GLY A 32 13.72 1.57 -6.89
N LEU A 33 13.61 0.98 -5.68
CA LEU A 33 12.60 -0.03 -5.34
C LEU A 33 11.33 0.56 -4.72
N ALA A 34 11.20 1.89 -4.68
CA ALA A 34 9.94 2.53 -4.30
C ALA A 34 8.85 2.06 -5.28
N ARG A 35 7.97 1.18 -4.77
CA ARG A 35 6.81 0.65 -5.47
C ARG A 35 5.99 1.86 -5.95
N ALA A 36 5.64 1.90 -7.23
CA ALA A 36 4.65 2.87 -7.69
C ALA A 36 3.34 2.60 -6.94
N ASP A 37 2.93 3.53 -6.08
CA ASP A 37 1.69 3.49 -5.29
C ASP A 37 0.42 3.64 -6.16
N GLY A 38 0.44 3.16 -7.41
CA GLY A 38 -0.61 3.35 -8.43
C GLY A 38 -1.42 2.09 -8.78
N ASP A 39 -1.03 0.92 -8.26
CA ASP A 39 -1.76 -0.33 -8.54
C ASP A 39 -3.12 -0.38 -7.83
N TRP A 40 -3.28 0.41 -6.77
CA TRP A 40 -4.46 0.46 -5.91
C TRP A 40 -5.03 1.86 -5.87
N ARG A 41 -6.36 1.96 -5.82
CA ARG A 41 -7.05 3.23 -5.60
C ARG A 41 -7.75 3.24 -4.26
N THR A 42 -7.86 4.43 -3.68
CA THR A 42 -8.72 4.64 -2.51
C THR A 42 -10.18 4.58 -2.95
N VAL A 43 -10.99 3.79 -2.24
CA VAL A 43 -12.43 3.74 -2.45
C VAL A 43 -13.09 4.89 -1.72
N SER A 44 -14.02 5.56 -2.40
CA SER A 44 -14.73 6.68 -1.81
C SER A 44 -15.71 6.19 -0.72
N PRO A 45 -15.70 6.77 0.50
CA PRO A 45 -16.49 6.23 1.62
C PRO A 45 -18.00 6.18 1.37
N GLU A 46 -18.56 7.07 0.56
CA GLU A 46 -19.99 7.08 0.23
C GLU A 46 -20.42 5.91 -0.66
N ASN A 47 -19.47 5.26 -1.34
CA ASN A 47 -19.71 4.07 -2.14
C ASN A 47 -19.33 2.79 -1.38
N LEU A 48 -18.74 2.88 -0.20
CA LEU A 48 -18.36 1.72 0.59
C LEU A 48 -19.54 1.31 1.51
N ILE A 49 -20.06 0.09 1.31
CA ILE A 49 -21.11 -0.48 2.16
C ILE A 49 -20.51 -1.60 3.01
N LEU A 50 -20.79 -1.55 4.30
CA LEU A 50 -20.38 -2.54 5.30
C LEU A 50 -21.63 -3.27 5.77
N ILE A 51 -21.65 -4.59 5.63
CA ILE A 51 -22.68 -5.47 6.16
C ILE A 51 -22.08 -6.28 7.29
N ASP A 52 -22.58 -6.06 8.50
CA ASP A 52 -22.25 -6.87 9.66
C ASP A 52 -23.18 -8.08 9.73
N THR A 53 -22.59 -9.27 9.69
CA THR A 53 -23.31 -10.54 9.81
C THR A 53 -22.82 -11.29 11.05
N ALA A 54 -23.52 -12.36 11.44
CA ALA A 54 -23.08 -13.24 12.52
C ALA A 54 -21.72 -13.92 12.26
N TYR A 55 -21.27 -13.99 11.00
CA TYR A 55 -20.02 -14.65 10.60
C TYR A 55 -18.89 -13.67 10.26
N GLY A 56 -19.13 -12.37 10.45
CA GLY A 56 -18.16 -11.32 10.17
C GLY A 56 -18.70 -10.24 9.23
N ARG A 57 -17.79 -9.34 8.84
CA ARG A 57 -18.10 -8.16 8.05
C ARG A 57 -17.84 -8.41 6.57
N VAL A 58 -18.87 -8.22 5.75
CA VAL A 58 -18.77 -8.17 4.30
C VAL A 58 -18.68 -6.71 3.88
N THR A 59 -17.72 -6.37 3.03
CA THR A 59 -17.54 -5.01 2.52
C THR A 59 -17.55 -5.03 1.00
N PHE A 60 -18.28 -4.11 0.38
CA PHE A 60 -18.30 -3.97 -1.06
C PHE A 60 -18.44 -2.50 -1.48
N GLU A 61 -17.97 -2.21 -2.70
CA GLU A 61 -18.05 -0.89 -3.30
C GLU A 61 -19.22 -0.82 -4.29
N LEU A 62 -20.02 0.23 -4.20
CA LEU A 62 -21.04 0.59 -5.17
C LEU A 62 -20.38 1.10 -6.45
N ALA A 63 -20.91 0.71 -7.60
CA ALA A 63 -20.39 1.08 -8.90
C ALA A 63 -21.32 2.09 -9.64
N PRO A 64 -21.35 3.38 -9.23
CA PRO A 64 -22.28 4.37 -9.79
C PRO A 64 -22.04 4.64 -11.29
N ALA A 65 -20.84 4.36 -11.80
CA ALA A 65 -20.52 4.48 -13.22
C ALA A 65 -21.36 3.53 -14.10
N PHE A 66 -21.78 2.39 -13.56
CA PHE A 66 -22.60 1.41 -14.29
C PHE A 66 -24.08 1.50 -13.92
N ALA A 67 -24.40 1.80 -12.66
CA ALA A 67 -25.77 1.80 -12.15
C ALA A 67 -26.01 2.97 -11.16
N PRO A 68 -26.11 4.21 -11.65
CA PRO A 68 -26.18 5.41 -10.80
C PRO A 68 -27.42 5.41 -9.89
N GLU A 69 -28.59 5.05 -10.44
CA GLU A 69 -29.85 5.00 -9.70
C GLU A 69 -29.84 3.91 -8.61
N HIS A 70 -29.26 2.75 -8.90
CA HIS A 70 -29.13 1.68 -7.92
C HIS A 70 -28.20 2.08 -6.79
N ALA A 71 -27.05 2.69 -7.10
CA ALA A 71 -26.13 3.19 -6.08
C ALA A 71 -26.80 4.25 -5.20
N ALA A 72 -27.58 5.16 -5.79
CA ALA A 72 -28.35 6.17 -5.04
C ALA A 72 -29.39 5.54 -4.11
N ARG A 73 -30.17 4.57 -4.62
CA ARG A 73 -31.18 3.85 -3.83
C ARG A 73 -30.56 3.05 -2.69
N MET A 74 -29.45 2.35 -2.94
CA MET A 74 -28.73 1.59 -1.91
C MET A 74 -28.25 2.50 -0.79
N ARG A 75 -27.62 3.65 -1.13
CA ARG A 75 -27.21 4.64 -0.12
C ARG A 75 -28.39 5.13 0.72
N ALA A 76 -29.53 5.41 0.10
CA ALA A 76 -30.72 5.86 0.81
C ALA A 76 -31.26 4.80 1.78
N LEU A 77 -31.39 3.54 1.33
CA LEU A 77 -31.88 2.42 2.15
C LEU A 77 -30.95 2.11 3.33
N VAL A 78 -29.64 2.12 3.11
CA VAL A 78 -28.64 1.90 4.16
C VAL A 78 -28.69 3.02 5.21
N ARG A 79 -28.78 4.28 4.78
CA ARG A 79 -28.94 5.43 5.71
C ARG A 79 -30.25 5.35 6.50
N ALA A 80 -31.30 4.81 5.88
CA ALA A 80 -32.59 4.56 6.51
C ALA A 80 -32.63 3.28 7.36
N LYS A 81 -31.51 2.58 7.54
CA LYS A 81 -31.41 1.35 8.36
C LYS A 81 -32.35 0.23 7.92
N PHE A 82 -32.74 0.22 6.65
CA PHE A 82 -33.74 -0.72 6.12
C PHE A 82 -33.29 -2.19 6.19
N TYR A 83 -31.99 -2.45 6.02
CA TYR A 83 -31.42 -3.81 6.01
C TYR A 83 -31.04 -4.34 7.39
N ASP A 84 -31.11 -3.51 8.43
CA ASP A 84 -30.74 -3.90 9.78
C ASP A 84 -31.71 -4.98 10.30
N GLY A 85 -31.15 -6.10 10.79
CA GLY A 85 -31.92 -7.23 11.30
C GLY A 85 -32.52 -8.15 10.23
N GLN A 86 -32.24 -7.93 8.94
CA GLN A 86 -32.74 -8.80 7.88
C GLN A 86 -31.91 -10.07 7.67
N SER A 87 -32.55 -11.12 7.16
CA SER A 87 -31.92 -12.41 6.89
C SER A 87 -31.62 -12.61 5.40
N PHE A 88 -30.54 -13.33 5.13
CA PHE A 88 -30.29 -13.93 3.82
C PHE A 88 -31.18 -15.17 3.67
N TYR A 89 -32.43 -14.95 3.27
CA TYR A 89 -33.43 -16.04 3.17
C TYR A 89 -33.20 -17.01 2.01
N ARG A 90 -32.33 -16.65 1.06
CA ARG A 90 -31.94 -17.46 -0.09
C ARG A 90 -30.42 -17.42 -0.25
N VAL A 91 -29.81 -18.61 -0.20
CA VAL A 91 -28.35 -18.84 -0.29
C VAL A 91 -28.08 -19.85 -1.39
#